data_AF-K1L2J0-F1
#
_entry.id   AF-K1L2J0-F1
#
_cell.length_a   1.000
_cell.length_b   1.000
_cell.length_c   1.000
_cell.angle_alpha   90.00
_cell.angle_beta   90.00
_cell.angle_gamma   90.00
#
_symmetry.space_group_name_H-M   'P 1'
#
loop_
_entity.id
_entity.type
_entity.pdbx_description
1 polymer ?
#
loop_
_entity_poly.entity_id
_entity_poly.type
_entity_poly.pdbx_seq_one_letter_code
_entity_poly.pdbx_strand_id
1 'polypeptide(L)'
;MTTEVDQLVSSGEWRTGISEAMYGMQRSSANNPGQRQLKVEKTRLLNETCAIVDARYEIIGDNEAPTRRMWSTFLVIKEGENWKIAGIRNMMPAR
;
A
#
# COMPACT_ATOMS: atom_id res chain seq x y z
N MET A 1 -9.75 -3.46 -4.49
CA MET A 1 -9.61 -3.86 -3.08
C MET A 1 -10.84 -4.64 -2.67
N THR A 2 -10.76 -5.43 -1.61
CA THR A 2 -11.94 -6.04 -0.97
C THR A 2 -12.77 -4.96 -0.27
N THR A 3 -14.03 -5.26 0.07
CA THR A 3 -14.90 -4.34 0.83
C THR A 3 -14.35 -4.10 2.24
N GLU A 4 -13.85 -5.16 2.88
CA GLU A 4 -13.30 -5.16 4.24
C GLU A 4 -11.80 -4.83 4.31
N VAL A 5 -11.24 -4.20 3.27
CA VAL A 5 -9.81 -3.91 3.23
C VAL A 5 -9.38 -3.09 4.43
N ASP A 6 -8.27 -3.47 5.05
CA ASP A 6 -7.64 -2.66 6.09
C ASP A 6 -6.30 -2.08 5.62
N GLN A 7 -5.97 -0.91 6.13
CA GLN A 7 -4.72 -0.24 5.83
C GLN A 7 -4.11 0.31 7.10
N LEU A 8 -2.87 -0.08 7.37
CA LEU A 8 -1.99 0.59 8.32
C LEU A 8 -1.04 1.48 7.52
N VAL A 9 -1.16 2.79 7.68
CA VAL A 9 -0.23 3.74 7.05
C VAL A 9 1.01 3.95 7.91
N SER A 10 2.06 4.52 7.32
CA SER A 10 3.36 4.71 7.98
C SER A 10 3.35 5.72 9.12
N SER A 11 2.26 6.47 9.33
CA SER A 11 2.03 7.29 10.52
C SER A 11 1.46 6.50 11.71
N GLY A 12 1.07 5.23 11.51
CA GLY A 12 0.42 4.40 12.53
C GLY A 12 -1.12 4.47 12.54
N GLU A 13 -1.73 5.26 11.66
CA GLU A 13 -3.19 5.32 11.51
C GLU A 13 -3.72 4.05 10.81
N TRP A 14 -4.80 3.50 11.37
CA TRP A 14 -5.59 2.42 10.77
C TRP A 14 -6.77 2.99 9.98
N ARG A 15 -7.02 2.40 8.81
CA ARG A 15 -8.21 2.63 7.99
C ARG A 15 -8.86 1.29 7.74
N THR A 16 -10.17 1.20 7.96
CA THR A 16 -10.91 -0.05 7.86
C THR A 16 -12.09 0.12 6.92
N GLY A 17 -12.19 -0.78 5.96
CA GLY A 17 -13.18 -0.73 4.89
C GLY A 17 -12.72 0.09 3.69
N ILE A 18 -13.28 -0.25 2.53
CA ILE A 18 -12.90 0.34 1.25
C ILE A 18 -13.12 1.85 1.20
N SER A 19 -14.17 2.37 1.83
CA SER A 19 -14.48 3.81 1.85
C SER A 19 -13.41 4.62 2.56
N GLU A 20 -13.03 4.21 3.78
CA GLU A 20 -11.98 4.88 4.57
C GLU A 20 -10.61 4.76 3.88
N ALA A 21 -10.30 3.59 3.33
CA ALA A 21 -9.05 3.37 2.59
C ALA A 21 -8.95 4.30 1.37
N MET A 22 -10.01 4.39 0.55
CA MET A 22 -10.06 5.25 -0.63
C MET A 22 -9.97 6.72 -0.27
N TYR A 23 -10.76 7.17 0.70
CA TYR A 23 -10.75 8.56 1.16
C TYR A 23 -9.38 8.95 1.75
N GLY A 24 -8.81 8.06 2.58
CA GLY A 24 -7.47 8.25 3.13
C GLY A 24 -6.37 8.28 2.07
N MET A 25 -6.46 7.46 1.01
CA MET A 25 -5.54 7.51 -0.13
C MET A 25 -5.63 8.85 -0.86
N GLN A 26 -6.84 9.35 -1.13
CA GLN A 26 -7.05 10.65 -1.76
C GLN A 26 -6.43 11.79 -0.93
N ARG A 27 -6.69 11.82 0.38
CA ARG A 27 -6.09 12.78 1.31
C ARG A 27 -4.55 12.69 1.32
N SER A 28 -4.02 11.48 1.32
CA SER A 28 -2.57 11.25 1.32
C SER A 28 -1.90 11.73 0.04
N SER A 29 -2.58 11.61 -1.10
CA SER A 29 -2.13 12.11 -2.41
C SER A 29 -2.14 13.64 -2.47
N ALA A 30 -3.14 14.29 -1.88
CA ALA A 30 -3.17 15.76 -1.78
C ALA A 30 -2.04 16.31 -0.89
N ASN A 31 -1.76 15.64 0.24
CA ASN A 31 -0.76 16.11 1.22
C ASN A 31 0.68 15.79 0.86
N ASN A 32 0.91 14.80 -0.01
CA ASN A 32 2.26 14.42 -0.46
C ASN A 32 2.24 14.40 -1.99
N PRO A 33 2.30 15.60 -2.62
CA PRO A 33 2.46 15.71 -4.06
C PRO A 33 3.81 15.13 -4.48
N GLY A 34 3.89 14.67 -5.73
CA GLY A 34 5.06 14.01 -6.28
C GLY A 34 4.75 12.65 -6.89
N GLN A 35 5.67 12.17 -7.74
CA GLN A 35 5.49 10.91 -8.45
C GLN A 35 5.61 9.72 -7.49
N ARG A 36 4.61 8.83 -7.51
CA ARG A 36 4.57 7.62 -6.69
C ARG A 36 5.00 6.41 -7.52
N GLN A 37 5.97 5.66 -7.02
CA GLN A 37 6.40 4.41 -7.64
C GLN A 37 6.32 3.26 -6.62
N LEU A 38 5.66 2.18 -7.03
CA LEU A 38 5.67 0.90 -6.32
C LEU A 38 6.41 -0.11 -7.19
N LYS A 39 7.50 -0.69 -6.65
CA LYS A 39 8.25 -1.76 -7.30
C LYS A 39 8.09 -3.03 -6.49
N VAL A 40 7.45 -4.04 -7.07
CA VAL A 40 7.33 -5.36 -6.46
C VAL A 40 8.73 -5.99 -6.34
N GLU A 41 9.10 -6.38 -5.13
CA GLU A 41 10.37 -7.04 -4.83
C GLU A 41 10.16 -8.54 -4.61
N LYS A 42 9.05 -8.92 -3.98
CA LYS A 42 8.77 -10.31 -3.66
C LYS A 42 7.28 -10.60 -3.68
N THR A 43 6.93 -11.75 -4.25
CA THR A 43 5.59 -12.32 -4.14
C THR A 43 5.70 -13.72 -3.54
N ARG A 44 4.84 -14.03 -2.57
CA ARG A 44 4.73 -15.37 -1.99
C ARG A 44 3.26 -15.78 -1.96
N LEU A 45 2.92 -16.82 -2.71
CA LEU A 45 1.62 -17.49 -2.57
C LEU A 45 1.55 -18.18 -1.20
N LEU A 46 0.43 -18.00 -0.51
CA LEU A 46 0.10 -18.72 0.72
C LEU A 46 -0.70 -19.98 0.39
N ASN A 47 -1.56 -19.87 -0.63
CA ASN A 47 -2.33 -20.93 -1.25
C ASN A 47 -2.76 -20.44 -2.66
N GLU A 48 -3.67 -21.15 -3.31
CA GLU A 48 -4.15 -20.84 -4.67
C GLU A 48 -4.93 -19.52 -4.77
N THR A 49 -5.42 -18.99 -3.65
CA THR A 49 -6.31 -17.83 -3.60
C THR A 49 -5.80 -16.70 -2.71
N CYS A 50 -4.61 -16.82 -2.11
CA CYS A 50 -4.03 -15.81 -1.20
C CYS A 50 -2.54 -15.63 -1.45
N ALA A 51 -2.06 -14.39 -1.42
CA ALA A 51 -0.64 -14.08 -1.54
C ALA A 51 -0.22 -12.88 -0.69
N ILE A 52 1.08 -12.80 -0.42
CA ILE A 52 1.75 -11.62 0.13
C ILE A 52 2.62 -11.03 -0.97
N VAL A 53 2.49 -9.72 -1.19
CA VAL A 53 3.28 -8.97 -2.17
C VAL A 53 4.01 -7.84 -1.44
N ASP A 54 5.34 -7.93 -1.40
CA ASP A 54 6.19 -6.91 -0.81
C ASP A 54 6.78 -6.03 -1.92
N ALA A 55 6.70 -4.71 -1.71
CA ALA A 55 7.13 -3.71 -2.67
C ALA A 55 7.92 -2.58 -2.02
N ARG A 56 8.90 -2.05 -2.76
CA ARG A 56 9.47 -0.73 -2.46
C ARG A 56 8.48 0.33 -2.87
N TYR A 57 8.18 1.24 -1.94
CA TYR A 57 7.32 2.38 -2.19
C TYR A 57 8.13 3.67 -2.10
N GLU A 58 8.23 4.37 -3.22
CA GLU A 58 8.91 5.66 -3.30
C GLU A 58 7.90 6.77 -3.64
N ILE A 59 7.98 7.87 -2.89
CA ILE A 59 7.35 9.15 -3.25
C ILE A 59 8.49 10.07 -3.61
N ILE A 60 8.66 10.30 -4.91
CA ILE A 60 9.67 11.20 -5.47
C ILE A 60 9.19 12.63 -5.19
N GLY A 61 9.97 13.38 -4.42
CA GLY A 61 9.65 14.76 -4.12
C GLY A 61 9.85 15.67 -5.34
N ASP A 62 9.05 16.73 -5.42
CA ASP A 62 9.24 17.80 -6.39
C ASP A 62 10.19 18.88 -5.83
N ASN A 63 10.86 19.64 -6.70
CA ASN A 63 11.68 20.80 -6.33
C ASN A 63 12.65 20.56 -5.16
N GLU A 64 13.56 19.59 -5.31
CA GLU A 64 14.60 19.21 -4.32
C GLU A 64 14.10 18.56 -3.02
N ALA A 65 12.78 18.36 -2.86
CA ALA A 65 12.26 17.61 -1.73
C ALA A 65 12.81 16.16 -1.75
N PRO A 66 13.26 15.61 -0.60
CA PRO A 66 13.88 14.30 -0.56
C PRO A 66 12.87 13.21 -0.92
N THR A 67 13.31 12.23 -1.73
CA THR A 67 12.51 11.04 -2.03
C THR A 67 12.21 10.28 -0.73
N ARG A 68 10.93 10.13 -0.43
CA ARG A 68 10.48 9.33 0.70
C ARG A 68 10.46 7.86 0.31
N ARG A 69 11.32 7.07 0.95
CA ARG A 69 11.45 5.63 0.71
C ARG A 69 10.79 4.82 1.82
N MET A 70 9.88 3.95 1.45
CA MET A 70 9.07 3.11 2.32
C MET A 70 9.04 1.66 1.80
N TRP A 71 8.58 0.78 2.65
CA TRP A 71 8.10 -0.54 2.26
C TRP A 71 6.58 -0.57 2.27
N SER A 72 6.01 -1.36 1.37
CA SER A 72 4.61 -1.72 1.37
C SER A 72 4.47 -3.24 1.29
N THR A 73 3.66 -3.81 2.18
CA THR A 73 3.18 -5.18 2.06
C THR A 73 1.71 -5.15 1.71
N PHE A 74 1.34 -5.86 0.64
CA PHE A 74 -0.04 -6.07 0.22
C PHE A 74 -0.44 -7.52 0.51
N LEU A 75 -1.51 -7.68 1.25
CA LEU A 75 -2.22 -8.94 1.36
C LEU A 75 -3.23 -8.97 0.22
N VAL A 76 -3.16 -9.98 -0.64
CA VAL A 76 -4.06 -10.11 -1.79
C VAL A 76 -4.81 -11.42 -1.73
N ILE A 77 -6.08 -11.38 -2.10
CA ILE A 77 -6.94 -12.55 -2.23
C ILE A 77 -7.53 -12.62 -3.63
N LYS A 78 -7.75 -13.83 -4.15
CA LYS A 78 -8.42 -14.07 -5.43
C LYS A 78 -9.93 -14.15 -5.18
N GLU A 79 -10.69 -13.24 -5.79
CA GLU A 79 -12.15 -13.27 -5.84
C GLU A 79 -12.60 -13.48 -7.30
N GLY A 80 -13.09 -14.68 -7.60
CA GLY A 80 -13.33 -15.11 -8.98
C GLY A 80 -12.00 -15.20 -9.74
N GLU A 81 -11.91 -14.52 -10.88
CA GLU A 81 -10.66 -14.44 -11.67
C GLU A 81 -9.74 -13.28 -11.28
N ASN A 82 -10.16 -12.42 -10.35
CA ASN A 82 -9.45 -11.18 -10.04
C ASN A 82 -8.73 -11.26 -8.69
N TRP A 83 -7.48 -10.81 -8.66
CA TRP A 83 -6.78 -10.55 -7.41
C TRP A 83 -7.19 -9.19 -6.86
N LYS A 84 -7.56 -9.14 -5.59
CA LYS A 84 -7.92 -7.93 -4.85
C LYS A 84 -7.01 -7.78 -3.64
N ILE A 85 -6.61 -6.55 -3.37
CA ILE A 85 -5.92 -6.20 -2.13
C ILE A 85 -6.93 -6.27 -0.98
N ALA A 86 -6.63 -7.11 0.01
CA ALA A 86 -7.37 -7.30 1.26
C ALA A 86 -6.73 -6.56 2.44
N GLY A 87 -5.44 -6.24 2.36
CA GLY A 87 -4.76 -5.47 3.39
C GLY A 87 -3.53 -4.75 2.87
N ILE A 88 -3.23 -3.57 3.42
CA ILE A 88 -2.06 -2.76 3.07
C ILE A 88 -1.30 -2.39 4.34
N ARG A 89 0.01 -2.59 4.36
CA ARG A 89 0.90 -2.14 5.44
C ARG A 89 2.01 -1.30 4.85
N ASN A 90 2.03 -0.01 5.18
CA ASN A 90 3.09 0.90 4.75
C ASN A 90 4.02 1.18 5.92
N MET A 91 5.31 0.93 5.76
CA MET A 91 6.30 1.10 6.82
C MET A 91 7.44 2.00 6.37
N MET A 92 7.89 2.87 7.27
CA MET A 92 9.24 3.45 7.16
C MET A 92 10.25 2.36 7.57
N PRO A 93 11.40 2.25 6.90
CA PRO A 93 12.49 1.40 7.39
C PRO A 93 12.86 1.77 8.83
N ALA A 94 13.05 0.76 9.69
CA ALA A 94 13.63 0.97 11.00
C ALA A 94 15.08 1.49 10.84
N ARG A 95 15.49 2.37 11.76
CA ARG A 95 16.87 2.86 11.83
C ARG A 95 17.82 1.78 12.31
#